data_AF-A0A160VF75-F1
#
_entry.id   AF-A0A160VF75-F1
#
_cell.length_a   1.000
_cell.length_b   1.000
_cell.length_c   1.000
_cell.angle_alpha   90.00
_cell.angle_beta   90.00
_cell.angle_gamma   90.00
#
_symmetry.space_group_name_H-M   'P 1'
#
loop_
_entity.id
_entity.type
_entity.pdbx_description
1 polymer ?
#
loop_
_entity_poly.entity_id
_entity_poly.type
_entity_poly.pdbx_seq_one_letter_code
_entity_poly.pdbx_strand_id
1 'polypeptide(L)' 'MEIEKLNIYKRLRDFNVPAAVLDDIFANEQDLDVLIKGWHNLQESGFKDDEIASKISELIFKEIGFDPSHDPVEK' A
#
# COMPACT_ATOMS: atom_id res chain seq x y z
N MET A 1 15.70 7.48 -5.44
CA MET A 1 15.28 6.08 -5.21
C MET A 1 14.91 5.81 -3.74
N GLU A 2 15.63 6.33 -2.73
CA GLU A 2 15.22 6.15 -1.32
C GLU A 2 14.16 7.16 -0.83
N ILE A 3 14.22 8.42 -1.28
CA ILE A 3 13.26 9.45 -0.87
C ILE A 3 11.83 9.11 -1.34
N GLU A 4 11.71 8.53 -2.54
CA GLU A 4 10.42 8.14 -3.12
C GLU A 4 9.79 6.98 -2.35
N LYS A 5 10.58 5.94 -2.04
CA LYS A 5 10.21 4.84 -1.13
C LYS A 5 9.72 5.36 0.22
N LEU A 6 10.44 6.32 0.81
CA LEU A 6 10.06 6.93 2.08
C LEU A 6 8.75 7.73 1.98
N ASN A 7 8.52 8.39 0.85
CA ASN A 7 7.30 9.17 0.59
C ASN A 7 6.09 8.25 0.43
N ILE A 8 6.24 7.17 -0.33
CA ILE A 8 5.22 6.11 -0.49
C ILE A 8 4.90 5.47 0.85
N TYR A 9 5.93 5.10 1.63
CA TYR A 9 5.76 4.53 2.96
C TYR A 9 4.97 5.46 3.89
N LYS A 10 5.32 6.75 3.93
CA LYS A 10 4.60 7.75 4.72
C LYS A 10 3.16 7.92 4.26
N ARG A 11 2.93 7.96 2.94
CA ARG A 11 1.60 8.06 2.35
C ARG A 11 0.74 6.86 2.74
N LEU A 12 1.20 5.63 2.50
CA LEU A 12 0.43 4.44 2.86
C LEU A 12 0.13 4.37 4.37
N ARG A 13 1.09 4.78 5.21
CA ARG A 13 0.86 4.90 6.65
C ARG A 13 -0.19 5.94 7.02
N ASP A 14 -0.29 7.03 6.26
CA ASP A 14 -1.34 8.06 6.40
C ASP A 14 -2.73 7.49 6.07
N PHE A 15 -2.79 6.52 5.15
CA PHE A 15 -4.00 5.76 4.78
C PHE A 15 -4.31 4.58 5.72
N ASN A 16 -3.87 4.65 6.99
CA ASN A 16 -4.06 3.59 8.01
C ASN A 16 -3.38 2.24 7.71
N VAL A 17 -2.49 2.14 6.72
CA VAL A 17 -1.78 0.88 6.50
C VAL A 17 -0.81 0.63 7.66
N PRO A 18 -0.88 -0.52 8.34
CA PRO A 18 -0.01 -0.82 9.47
C PRO A 18 1.46 -0.80 9.03
N ALA A 19 2.31 -0.19 9.87
CA ALA A 19 3.75 -0.17 9.63
C ALA A 19 4.34 -1.57 9.47
N ALA A 20 3.80 -2.57 10.19
CA ALA A 20 4.22 -3.96 10.08
C ALA A 20 3.97 -4.57 8.68
N VAL A 21 2.86 -4.22 8.04
CA VAL A 21 2.54 -4.68 6.67
C VAL A 21 3.46 -3.99 5.67
N LEU A 22 3.71 -2.69 5.85
CA LEU A 22 4.67 -1.97 5.02
C LEU A 22 6.08 -2.51 5.18
N ASP A 23 6.49 -2.86 6.41
CA ASP A 23 7.80 -3.46 6.65
C ASP A 23 7.95 -4.81 5.94
N ASP A 24 6.90 -5.65 5.97
CA ASP A 24 6.88 -6.94 5.27
C ASP A 24 6.98 -6.77 3.75
N ILE A 25 6.17 -5.87 3.17
CA ILE A 25 6.21 -5.54 1.73
C ILE A 25 7.57 -4.96 1.33
N PHE A 26 8.15 -4.07 2.14
CA PHE A 26 9.43 -3.44 1.84
C PHE A 26 10.62 -4.37 2.10
N ALA A 27 10.46 -5.37 2.97
CA ALA A 27 11.43 -6.42 3.21
C ALA A 27 11.46 -7.45 2.07
N ASN A 28 10.34 -7.66 1.37
CA ASN A 28 10.28 -8.53 0.19
C ASN A 28 10.53 -7.75 -1.11
N GLU A 29 11.63 -8.06 -1.80
CA GLU A 29 11.97 -7.41 -3.07
C GLU A 29 10.89 -7.58 -4.15
N GLN A 30 10.18 -8.71 -4.19
CA GLN A 30 9.10 -8.92 -5.15
C GLN A 30 7.91 -8.02 -4.87
N ASP A 31 7.44 -7.97 -3.63
CA ASP A 31 6.27 -7.16 -3.26
C ASP A 31 6.59 -5.67 -3.37
N LEU A 32 7.80 -5.27 -2.98
CA LEU A 32 8.29 -3.91 -3.18
C LEU A 32 8.33 -3.51 -4.65
N ASP A 33 8.82 -4.38 -5.54
CA ASP A 33 8.87 -4.11 -6.99
C ASP A 33 7.44 -3.96 -7.57
N VAL A 34 6.51 -4.82 -7.15
CA VAL A 34 5.09 -4.72 -7.56
C VAL A 34 4.48 -3.41 -7.06
N LEU A 35 4.71 -3.02 -5.80
CA LEU A 35 4.22 -1.79 -5.21
C LEU A 35 4.76 -0.55 -5.95
N ILE A 36 6.08 -0.50 -6.19
CA ILE A 36 6.73 0.59 -6.91
C ILE A 36 6.22 0.65 -8.36
N LYS A 37 6.10 -0.49 -9.06
CA LYS A 37 5.55 -0.53 -10.43
C LYS A 37 4.10 -0.06 -10.48
N GLY A 38 3.26 -0.52 -9.55
CA GLY A 38 1.87 -0.09 -9.45
C GLY A 38 1.76 1.40 -9.18
N TRP A 39 2.61 1.92 -8.29
CA TRP A 39 2.69 3.34 -7.99
C TRP A 39 3.06 4.16 -9.24
N HIS A 40 4.15 3.81 -9.92
CA HIS A 40 4.59 4.48 -11.15
C HIS A 40 3.52 4.41 -12.25
N ASN A 41 2.90 3.26 -12.45
CA ASN A 41 1.87 3.11 -13.49
C ASN A 41 0.67 4.04 -13.28
N LEU A 42 0.25 4.21 -12.02
CA LEU A 42 -0.82 5.14 -11.66
C LEU A 42 -0.34 6.60 -11.77
N GLN A 43 0.90 6.88 -11.38
CA GLN A 43 1.48 8.22 -11.51
C GLN A 43 1.59 8.65 -12.97
N GLU A 44 2.02 7.75 -13.85
CA GLU A 44 2.07 7.96 -15.31
C GLU A 44 0.67 8.11 -15.93
N SER A 45 -0.34 7.47 -15.34
CA SER A 45 -1.74 7.64 -15.73
C SER A 45 -2.34 8.99 -15.28
N GLY A 46 -1.59 9.82 -14.55
CA GLY A 46 -2.01 11.14 -14.10
C GLY A 46 -2.70 11.18 -12.73
N PHE A 47 -2.66 10.08 -11.97
CA PHE A 47 -3.18 10.06 -10.60
C PHE A 47 -2.24 10.82 -9.65
N LYS A 48 -2.82 11.46 -8.63
CA LYS A 48 -2.06 12.11 -7.55
C LYS A 48 -1.61 11.10 -6.52
N ASP A 49 -0.52 11.39 -5.81
CA ASP A 49 0.02 10.54 -4.75
C ASP A 49 -1.04 10.09 -3.72
N ASP A 50 -1.98 10.97 -3.37
CA ASP A 50 -3.13 10.66 -2.50
C ASP A 50 -4.02 9.55 -3.07
N GLU A 51 -4.40 9.64 -4.35
CA GLU A 51 -5.29 8.66 -4.98
C GLU A 51 -4.59 7.31 -5.18
N ILE A 52 -3.30 7.36 -5.50
CA ILE A 52 -2.45 6.18 -5.63
C ILE A 52 -2.35 5.47 -4.28
N ALA A 53 -2.05 6.21 -3.22
CA ALA A 53 -1.94 5.68 -1.87
C ALA A 53 -3.25 5.07 -1.38
N SER A 54 -4.40 5.72 -1.65
CA SER A 54 -5.71 5.15 -1.36
C SER A 54 -5.90 3.80 -2.06
N LYS A 55 -5.70 3.73 -3.39
CA LYS A 55 -5.87 2.50 -4.16
C LYS A 55 -4.95 1.38 -3.71
N ILE A 56 -3.67 1.69 -3.47
CA ILE A 56 -2.70 0.70 -3.03
C ILE A 56 -3.01 0.26 -1.60
N SER A 57 -3.42 1.16 -0.69
CA SER A 57 -3.85 0.78 0.65
C SER A 57 -5.05 -0.16 0.62
N GLU A 58 -6.08 0.12 -0.19
CA GLU A 58 -7.23 -0.77 -0.36
C GLU A 58 -6.84 -2.15 -0.89
N LEU A 59 -5.93 -2.21 -1.85
CA LEU A 59 -5.40 -3.49 -2.37
C LEU A 59 -4.66 -4.26 -1.28
N ILE A 60 -3.79 -3.59 -0.52
CA ILE A 60 -3.07 -4.20 0.60
C ILE A 60 -4.07 -4.73 1.63
N PHE A 61 -5.04 -3.93 2.06
CA PHE A 61 -6.09 -4.33 3.00
C PHE A 61 -6.87 -5.56 2.54
N LYS A 62 -7.21 -5.60 1.25
CA LYS A 62 -7.91 -6.73 0.62
C LYS A 62 -7.03 -7.99 0.58
N GLU A 63 -5.73 -7.84 0.36
CA GLU A 63 -4.79 -8.95 0.26
C GLU A 63 -4.46 -9.55 1.63
N ILE A 64 -4.31 -8.71 2.66
CA ILE A 64 -4.12 -9.15 4.05
C ILE A 64 -5.44 -9.57 4.73
N GLY A 65 -6.59 -9.41 4.06
CA GLY A 65 -7.92 -9.70 4.62
C GLY A 65 -8.31 -8.80 5.80
N PHE A 66 -7.66 -7.64 5.93
CA PHE A 66 -7.98 -6.67 6.96
C PHE A 66 -9.08 -5.76 6.43
N ASP A 67 -10.32 -6.22 6.60
CA ASP A 67 -11.49 -5.37 6.49
C ASP A 67 -11.66 -4.64 7.84
N PRO A 68 -11.49 -3.30 7.92
CA PRO A 68 -11.86 -2.54 9.11
C PRO A 68 -13.39 -2.55 9.36
N SER A 69 -14.16 -3.25 8.51
CA SER A 69 -15.62 -3.35 8.54
C SER A 69 -16.17 -4.78 8.61
N HIS A 70 -15.31 -5.81 8.80
CA HIS A 70 -15.80 -7.18 8.95
C HIS A 70 -15.80 -7.58 10.42
N ASP A 71 -16.99 -7.47 11.04
CA ASP A 71 -17.37 -8.27 12.19
C ASP A 71 -16.96 -9.74 11.98
N PRO A 72 -16.50 -10.43 13.03
CA PRO A 72 -16.04 -11.81 12.93
C PRO A 72 -17.20 -12.71 12.49
N VAL A 73 -17.11 -13.31 11.30
CA VAL A 73 -17.90 -14.49 10.99
C VAL A 73 -17.27 -15.66 11.75
N GLU A 74 -17.82 -15.91 12.94
CA GLU A 74 -17.77 -17.20 13.61
C GLU A 74 -18.19 -18.31 12.63
N LYS A 75 -17.38 -19.38 12.55
CA LYS A 75 -17.84 -20.72 12.22
C LYS A 75 -17.13 -21.75 13.07
#